data_AF-A0A178UI89-F1
#
_entry.id   AF-A0A178UI89-F1
#
_cell.length_a   1.000
_cell.length_b   1.000
_cell.length_c   1.000
_cell.angle_alpha   90.00
_cell.angle_beta   90.00
_cell.angle_gamma   90.00
#
_symmetry.space_group_name_H-M   'P 1'
#
loop_
_entity.id
_entity.type
_entity.pdbx_description
1 polymer ?
#
loop_
_entity_poly.entity_id
_entity_poly.type
_entity_poly.pdbx_seq_one_letter_code
_entity_poly.pdbx_strand_id
1 'polypeptide(L)'
;MECNKEEAKRAMYIAERKLSENDYIGAKKFINKAQNLYPALDGLKQVLMMINVYISASNKEGGESDWYGILGVDPLADDETVKKHYKTLALLLHPDKNRFNGAEGAFKLVLDAWSLLSDKAKRIALIKRENQNKKRANHLLRVISLQTLLLLLRRNRWT
;
A
#
# COMPACT_ATOMS: atom_id res chain seq x y z
N MET A 1 22.55 8.63 26.08
CA MET A 1 22.20 7.78 24.92
C MET A 1 20.99 6.89 25.18
N GLU A 2 20.78 6.36 26.39
CA GLU A 2 19.59 5.55 26.74
C GLU A 2 18.23 6.25 26.50
N CYS A 3 18.15 7.57 26.68
CA CYS A 3 16.91 8.34 26.51
C CYS A 3 16.31 8.24 25.09
N ASN A 4 17.16 8.27 24.06
CA ASN A 4 16.70 8.19 22.66
C ASN A 4 16.18 6.80 22.31
N LYS A 5 16.76 5.75 22.91
CA LYS A 5 16.33 4.36 22.76
C LYS A 5 14.96 4.14 23.41
N GLU A 6 14.75 4.65 24.62
CA GLU A 6 13.46 4.56 25.30
C GLU A 6 12.38 5.39 24.60
N GLU A 7 12.72 6.56 24.06
CA GLU A 7 11.76 7.35 23.28
C GLU A 7 11.38 6.67 21.96
N ALA A 8 12.33 6.02 21.27
CA ALA A 8 12.05 5.22 20.08
C ALA A 8 11.12 4.03 20.39
N LYS A 9 11.34 3.32 21.50
CA LYS A 9 10.43 2.25 21.97
C LYS A 9 9.03 2.77 22.25
N ARG A 10 8.91 3.92 22.93
CA ARG A 10 7.60 4.56 23.18
C ARG A 10 6.87 4.89 21.87
N ALA A 11 7.59 5.45 20.90
CA ALA A 11 7.00 5.74 19.58
C ALA A 11 6.55 4.46 18.85
N MET A 12 7.32 3.37 18.96
CA MET A 12 6.95 2.06 18.40
C MET A 12 5.67 1.50 19.03
N TYR A 13 5.56 1.55 20.36
CA TYR A 13 4.33 1.13 21.07
C TYR A 13 3.10 1.92 20.63
N ILE A 14 3.24 3.24 20.43
CA ILE A 14 2.15 4.07 19.91
C ILE A 14 1.78 3.66 18.47
N ALA A 15 2.76 3.35 17.64
CA ALA A 15 2.51 2.87 16.28
C ALA A 15 1.74 1.54 16.26
N GLU A 16 2.08 0.60 17.13
CA GLU A 16 1.37 -0.68 17.29
C GLU A 16 -0.09 -0.48 17.72
N ARG A 17 -0.34 0.43 18.67
CA ARG A 17 -1.71 0.79 19.05
C ARG A 17 -2.48 1.39 17.88
N LYS A 18 -1.86 2.27 17.10
CA LYS A 18 -2.49 2.86 15.91
C LYS A 18 -2.77 1.84 14.81
N LEU A 19 -1.92 0.81 14.67
CA LEU A 19 -2.18 -0.32 13.79
C LEU A 19 -3.49 -1.04 14.19
N SER A 20 -3.72 -1.26 15.49
CA SER A 20 -4.98 -1.86 15.95
C SER A 20 -6.21 -0.97 15.75
N GLU A 21 -6.02 0.35 15.67
CA GLU A 21 -7.07 1.33 15.37
C GLU A 21 -7.31 1.53 13.86
N ASN A 22 -6.58 0.81 12.99
CA ASN A 22 -6.54 0.99 11.54
C ASN A 22 -6.05 2.38 11.07
N ASP A 23 -5.40 3.16 11.94
CA ASP A 23 -4.77 4.45 11.58
C ASP A 23 -3.33 4.21 11.07
N TYR A 24 -3.22 3.72 9.84
CA TYR A 24 -1.93 3.39 9.21
C TYR A 24 -1.06 4.62 8.95
N ILE A 25 -1.68 5.76 8.60
CA ILE A 25 -0.98 7.01 8.32
C ILE A 25 -0.37 7.56 9.60
N GLY A 26 -1.13 7.56 10.70
CA GLY A 26 -0.64 7.91 12.02
C GLY A 26 0.49 6.99 12.46
N ALA A 27 0.31 5.67 12.33
CA ALA A 27 1.35 4.69 12.67
C ALA A 27 2.67 4.96 11.93
N LYS A 28 2.62 5.27 10.62
CA LYS A 28 3.81 5.59 9.81
C LYS A 28 4.59 6.78 10.36
N LYS A 29 3.90 7.83 10.82
CA LYS A 29 4.55 9.03 11.39
C LYS A 29 5.36 8.67 12.64
N PHE A 30 4.81 7.84 13.52
CA PHE A 30 5.49 7.41 14.74
C PHE A 30 6.67 6.47 14.45
N ILE A 31 6.56 5.59 13.45
CA ILE A 31 7.69 4.76 13.02
C ILE A 31 8.81 5.59 12.40
N ASN A 32 8.49 6.58 11.56
CA ASN A 32 9.51 7.49 11.04
C ASN A 32 10.20 8.27 12.18
N LYS A 33 9.45 8.70 13.20
CA LYS A 33 10.03 9.31 14.39
C LYS A 33 10.97 8.33 15.11
N ALA A 34 10.55 7.09 15.33
CA ALA A 34 11.39 6.06 15.96
C ALA A 34 12.66 5.78 15.14
N GLN A 35 12.56 5.75 13.81
CA GLN A 35 13.69 5.55 12.90
C GLN A 35 14.71 6.69 12.97
N ASN A 36 14.25 7.93 13.07
CA ASN A 36 15.12 9.10 13.21
C ASN A 36 15.82 9.14 14.58
N LEU A 37 15.16 8.66 15.64
CA LEU A 37 15.72 8.64 16.98
C LEU A 37 16.73 7.49 17.17
N TYR A 38 16.38 6.29 16.69
CA TYR A 38 17.21 5.10 16.85
C TYR A 38 16.93 4.09 15.71
N PRO A 39 17.67 4.16 14.58
CA PRO A 39 17.44 3.29 13.43
C PRO A 39 17.85 1.82 13.66
N ALA A 40 18.67 1.57 14.68
CA ALA A 40 19.10 0.23 15.09
C ALA A 40 18.11 -0.45 16.05
N LEU A 41 16.90 0.10 16.24
CA LEU A 41 15.88 -0.51 17.07
C LEU A 41 15.40 -1.84 16.45
N ASP A 42 15.47 -2.92 17.23
CA ASP A 42 14.94 -4.21 16.83
C ASP A 42 13.44 -4.13 16.54
N GLY A 43 12.99 -4.76 15.46
CA GLY A 43 11.57 -4.78 15.08
C GLY A 43 11.11 -3.58 14.24
N LEU A 44 11.86 -2.48 14.20
CA LEU A 44 11.47 -1.26 13.49
C LEU A 44 11.21 -1.51 12.00
N LYS A 45 12.10 -2.29 11.36
CA LYS A 45 11.95 -2.66 9.94
C LYS A 45 10.68 -3.49 9.72
N GLN A 46 10.39 -4.45 10.60
CA GLN A 46 9.21 -5.30 10.52
C GLN A 46 7.94 -4.46 10.60
N VAL A 47 7.85 -3.54 11.58
CA VAL A 47 6.68 -2.67 11.75
C VAL A 47 6.53 -1.71 10.57
N LEU A 48 7.62 -1.14 10.06
CA LEU A 48 7.60 -0.31 8.86
C LEU A 48 7.04 -1.07 7.65
N MET A 49 7.48 -2.31 7.44
CA MET A 49 6.98 -3.12 6.32
C MET A 49 5.51 -3.47 6.47
N MET A 50 5.05 -3.83 7.67
CA MET A 50 3.62 -4.07 7.94
C MET A 50 2.79 -2.83 7.61
N ILE A 51 3.19 -1.66 8.11
CA ILE A 51 2.47 -0.40 7.84
C ILE A 51 2.41 -0.11 6.34
N ASN A 52 3.52 -0.27 5.61
CA ASN A 52 3.53 -0.04 4.18
C ASN A 52 2.57 -0.99 3.44
N VAL A 53 2.58 -2.28 3.78
CA VAL A 53 1.64 -3.26 3.21
C VAL A 53 0.19 -2.86 3.48
N TYR A 54 -0.14 -2.47 4.72
CA TYR A 54 -1.49 -2.06 5.07
C TYR A 54 -1.92 -0.76 4.37
N ILE A 55 -1.03 0.21 4.24
CA ILE A 55 -1.30 1.45 3.49
C ILE A 55 -1.62 1.09 2.03
N SER A 56 -0.77 0.30 1.36
CA SER A 56 -0.99 -0.12 -0.01
C SER A 56 -2.29 -0.92 -0.18
N ALA A 57 -2.62 -1.78 0.79
CA ALA A 57 -3.88 -2.53 0.78
C ALA A 57 -5.12 -1.65 1.01
N SER A 58 -4.98 -0.57 1.79
CA SER A 58 -6.04 0.41 2.05
C SER A 58 -6.24 1.40 0.90
N ASN A 59 -5.18 1.69 0.13
CA ASN A 59 -5.22 2.55 -1.05
C ASN A 59 -5.82 1.80 -2.24
N LYS A 60 -7.14 1.60 -2.21
CA LYS A 60 -7.90 1.06 -3.35
C LYS A 60 -8.24 2.18 -4.32
N GLU A 61 -7.28 2.60 -5.13
CA GLU A 61 -7.57 3.51 -6.24
C GLU A 61 -8.36 2.76 -7.33
N GLY A 62 -9.62 3.14 -7.55
CA GLY A 62 -10.44 2.56 -8.62
C GLY A 62 -11.06 1.19 -8.33
N GLY A 63 -11.10 0.75 -7.06
CA GLY A 63 -11.78 -0.48 -6.64
C GLY A 63 -10.96 -1.76 -6.76
N GLU A 64 -9.69 -1.66 -7.17
CA GLU A 64 -8.74 -2.76 -7.20
C GLU A 64 -7.61 -2.50 -6.19
N SER A 65 -7.15 -3.57 -5.54
CA SER A 65 -6.04 -3.49 -4.59
C SER A 65 -4.73 -3.33 -5.35
N ASP A 66 -3.88 -2.41 -4.90
CA ASP A 66 -2.56 -2.20 -5.49
C ASP A 66 -1.60 -3.34 -5.10
N TRP A 67 -1.67 -4.44 -5.86
CA TRP A 67 -0.84 -5.64 -5.62
C TRP A 67 0.66 -5.35 -5.78
N TYR A 68 1.02 -4.41 -6.67
CA TYR A 68 2.41 -3.98 -6.87
C TYR A 68 2.88 -3.15 -5.69
N GLY A 69 2.07 -2.21 -5.20
CA GLY A 69 2.34 -1.45 -3.99
C GLY A 69 2.37 -2.28 -2.72
N ILE A 70 1.59 -3.37 -2.62
CA ILE A 70 1.65 -4.33 -1.51
C ILE A 70 3.00 -5.05 -1.48
N LEU A 71 3.54 -5.44 -2.64
CA LEU A 71 4.89 -6.02 -2.73
C LEU A 71 6.00 -4.97 -2.70
N GLY A 72 5.66 -3.68 -2.80
CA GLY A 72 6.62 -2.58 -2.86
C GLY A 72 7.47 -2.58 -4.13
N VAL A 73 6.89 -3.03 -5.25
CA VAL A 73 7.57 -3.12 -6.56
C VAL A 73 6.90 -2.20 -7.58
N ASP A 74 7.67 -1.78 -8.57
CA ASP A 74 7.13 -1.02 -9.71
C ASP A 74 6.23 -1.93 -10.59
N PRO A 75 5.09 -1.44 -11.11
CA PRO A 75 4.30 -2.16 -12.11
C PRO A 75 5.09 -2.60 -13.36
N LEU A 76 6.21 -1.94 -13.68
CA LEU A 76 7.12 -2.27 -14.78
C LEU A 76 8.26 -3.23 -14.38
N ALA A 77 8.27 -3.72 -13.14
CA ALA A 77 9.36 -4.57 -12.65
C ALA A 77 9.32 -6.00 -13.22
N ASP A 78 10.51 -6.52 -13.51
CA ASP A 78 10.72 -7.90 -13.97
C ASP A 78 10.29 -8.94 -12.92
N ASP A 79 9.92 -10.13 -13.40
CA ASP A 79 9.47 -11.25 -12.56
C ASP A 79 10.51 -11.63 -11.49
N GLU A 80 11.81 -11.52 -11.80
CA GLU A 80 12.90 -11.76 -10.85
C GLU A 80 12.90 -10.73 -9.71
N THR A 81 12.70 -9.45 -10.04
CA THR A 81 12.61 -8.36 -9.07
C THR A 81 11.43 -8.56 -8.14
N VAL A 82 10.27 -8.95 -8.68
CA VAL A 82 9.07 -9.27 -7.88
C VAL A 82 9.34 -10.44 -6.94
N LYS A 83 9.95 -11.52 -7.43
CA LYS A 83 10.32 -12.69 -6.61
C LYS A 83 11.30 -12.34 -5.50
N LYS A 84 12.27 -11.47 -5.77
CA LYS A 84 13.27 -11.03 -4.78
C LYS A 84 12.63 -10.20 -3.66
N HIS A 85 11.73 -9.28 -4.01
CA HIS A 85 11.01 -8.47 -3.02
C HIS A 85 10.07 -9.34 -2.18
N TYR A 86 9.32 -10.25 -2.81
CA TYR A 86 8.48 -11.22 -2.09
C TYR A 86 9.28 -12.04 -1.06
N LYS A 87 10.44 -12.60 -1.44
CA LYS A 87 11.28 -13.37 -0.51
C LYS A 87 11.74 -12.51 0.68
N THR A 88 12.14 -11.27 0.42
CA THR A 88 12.55 -10.33 1.47
C THR A 88 11.40 -10.03 2.43
N LEU A 89 10.22 -9.74 1.90
CA LEU A 89 9.00 -9.49 2.68
C LEU A 89 8.60 -10.71 3.51
N ALA A 90 8.59 -11.90 2.90
CA ALA A 90 8.21 -13.13 3.56
C ALA A 90 9.13 -13.45 4.75
N LEU A 91 10.43 -13.20 4.62
CA LEU A 91 11.38 -13.40 5.72
C LEU A 91 11.22 -12.39 6.85
N LEU A 92 10.85 -11.15 6.53
CA LEU A 92 10.66 -10.07 7.52
C LEU A 92 9.31 -10.15 8.23
N LEU A 93 8.27 -10.58 7.53
CA LEU A 93 6.90 -10.67 8.04
C LEU A 93 6.53 -12.07 8.56
N HIS A 94 7.45 -13.03 8.49
CA HIS A 94 7.17 -14.40 8.95
C HIS A 94 6.71 -14.40 10.42
N PRO A 95 5.59 -15.05 10.76
CA PRO A 95 5.01 -15.00 12.11
C PRO A 95 5.95 -15.57 13.20
N ASP A 96 6.88 -16.44 12.81
CA ASP A 96 7.92 -16.96 13.71
C ASP A 96 8.91 -15.88 14.21
N LYS A 97 9.26 -14.93 13.33
CA LYS A 97 10.22 -13.85 13.62
C LYS A 97 9.54 -12.54 14.00
N ASN A 98 8.30 -12.36 13.58
CA ASN A 98 7.53 -11.14 13.80
C ASN A 98 6.37 -11.40 14.77
N ARG A 99 6.59 -11.03 16.04
CA ARG A 99 5.61 -11.14 17.12
C ARG A 99 4.67 -9.94 17.24
N PHE A 100 4.68 -9.02 16.28
CA PHE A 100 3.84 -7.83 16.31
C PHE A 100 2.40 -8.15 15.88
N ASN A 101 1.45 -7.44 16.49
CA ASN A 101 0.04 -7.55 16.15
C ASN A 101 -0.19 -7.09 14.69
N GLY A 102 -0.87 -7.94 13.90
CA GLY A 102 -1.12 -7.67 12.48
C GLY A 102 -0.05 -8.21 11.52
N ALA A 103 1.02 -8.84 12.01
CA ALA A 103 2.02 -9.47 11.16
C ALA A 103 1.42 -10.53 10.21
N GLU A 104 0.52 -11.38 10.75
CA GLU A 104 -0.18 -12.40 9.98
C GLU A 104 -1.05 -11.80 8.87
N GLY A 105 -1.78 -10.73 9.17
CA GLY A 105 -2.63 -10.05 8.19
C GLY A 105 -1.81 -9.42 7.06
N ALA A 106 -0.72 -8.73 7.40
CA ALA A 106 0.21 -8.20 6.41
C ALA A 106 0.85 -9.31 5.56
N PHE A 107 1.25 -10.43 6.18
CA PHE A 107 1.83 -11.57 5.47
C PHE A 107 0.83 -12.20 4.49
N LYS A 108 -0.45 -12.32 4.89
CA LYS A 108 -1.51 -12.81 4.01
C LYS A 108 -1.71 -11.91 2.78
N LEU A 109 -1.71 -10.59 2.96
CA LEU A 109 -1.80 -9.64 1.83
C LEU A 109 -0.63 -9.80 0.85
N VAL A 110 0.59 -10.00 1.37
CA VAL A 110 1.79 -10.25 0.57
C VAL A 110 1.68 -11.59 -0.19
N LEU A 111 1.16 -12.64 0.43
CA LEU A 111 0.92 -13.93 -0.22
C LEU A 111 -0.11 -13.82 -1.35
N ASP A 112 -1.22 -13.11 -1.11
CA ASP A 112 -2.27 -12.89 -2.11
C ASP A 112 -1.71 -12.11 -3.31
N ALA A 113 -0.94 -11.05 -3.06
CA ALA A 113 -0.26 -10.29 -4.10
C ALA A 113 0.71 -11.16 -4.92
N TRP A 114 1.51 -12.00 -4.26
CA TRP A 114 2.43 -12.93 -4.92
C TRP A 114 1.70 -13.98 -5.76
N SER A 115 0.60 -14.55 -5.27
CA SER A 115 -0.21 -15.55 -6.01
C SER A 115 -0.79 -15.01 -7.32
N LEU A 116 -1.04 -13.70 -7.37
CA LEU A 116 -1.50 -13.00 -8.57
C LEU A 116 -0.34 -12.59 -9.49
N LEU A 117 0.75 -12.07 -8.93
CA LEU A 117 1.86 -11.49 -9.70
C LEU A 117 2.90 -12.51 -10.15
N SER A 118 2.95 -13.70 -9.54
CA SER A 118 3.84 -14.79 -9.95
C SER A 118 3.38 -15.54 -11.19
N ASP A 119 2.07 -15.55 -11.44
CA ASP A 119 1.48 -16.16 -12.62
C ASP A 119 1.38 -15.12 -13.75
N LYS A 120 2.13 -15.36 -14.83
CA LYS A 120 2.18 -14.49 -16.00
C LYS A 120 0.79 -14.29 -16.63
N ALA A 121 -0.06 -15.32 -16.64
CA ALA A 121 -1.41 -15.21 -17.20
C ALA A 121 -2.30 -14.30 -16.34
N LYS A 122 -2.23 -14.44 -15.01
CA LYS A 122 -2.97 -13.57 -14.07
C LYS A 122 -2.47 -12.13 -14.13
N ARG A 123 -1.15 -11.92 -14.21
CA ARG A 123 -0.54 -10.60 -14.39
C ARG A 123 -1.05 -9.91 -15.65
N ILE A 124 -1.07 -10.61 -16.79
CA ILE A 124 -1.59 -10.07 -18.06
C ILE A 124 -3.09 -9.73 -17.93
N ALA A 125 -3.87 -10.58 -17.26
CA ALA A 125 -5.29 -10.32 -17.03
C ALA A 125 -5.53 -9.05 -16.17
N LEU A 126 -4.73 -8.84 -15.12
CA LEU A 126 -4.77 -7.63 -14.29
C LEU A 126 -4.43 -6.37 -15.11
N ILE A 127 -3.32 -6.39 -15.86
CA ILE A 127 -2.92 -5.25 -16.71
C ILE A 127 -4.01 -4.94 -17.75
N LYS A 128 -4.63 -5.97 -18.35
CA LYS A 128 -5.74 -5.80 -19.29
C LYS A 128 -6.95 -5.14 -18.62
N ARG A 129 -7.29 -5.57 -17.41
CA ARG A 129 -8.41 -5.04 -16.62
C ARG A 129 -8.17 -3.59 -16.22
N GLU A 130 -6.99 -3.25 -15.73
CA GLU A 130 -6.60 -1.87 -15.42
C GLU A 130 -6.68 -0.95 -16.65
N ASN A 131 -6.19 -1.43 -17.80
CA ASN A 131 -6.27 -0.67 -19.06
C ASN A 131 -7.73 -0.46 -19.50
N GLN A 132 -8.61 -1.44 -19.30
CA GLN A 132 -10.04 -1.28 -19.57
C GLN A 132 -10.70 -0.28 -18.61
N ASN A 133 -10.36 -0.32 -17.32
CA ASN A 133 -10.85 0.62 -16.33
C ASN A 133 -10.41 2.05 -16.65
N LYS A 134 -9.12 2.26 -17.01
CA LYS A 134 -8.61 3.58 -17.45
C LYS A 134 -9.34 4.10 -18.70
N LYS A 135 -9.58 3.24 -19.70
CA LYS A 135 -10.36 3.61 -20.90
C LYS A 135 -11.79 4.03 -20.54
N ARG A 136 -12.45 3.28 -19.65
CA ARG A 136 -13.80 3.61 -19.15
C ARG A 136 -13.80 4.93 -18.38
N ALA A 137 -12.87 5.14 -17.46
CA ALA A 137 -12.75 6.39 -16.71
C ALA A 137 -12.54 7.59 -17.63
N ASN A 138 -11.63 7.49 -18.61
CA ASN A 138 -11.41 8.54 -19.60
C ASN A 138 -12.65 8.82 -20.45
N HIS A 139 -13.41 7.78 -20.82
CA HIS A 139 -14.67 7.95 -21.54
C HIS A 139 -15.71 8.68 -20.67
N LEU A 140 -15.87 8.28 -19.42
CA LEU A 140 -16.80 8.92 -18.47
C LEU A 140 -16.45 10.39 -18.25
N LEU A 141 -15.16 10.72 -18.09
CA LEU A 141 -14.69 12.11 -17.97
C LEU A 141 -15.04 12.95 -19.20
N ARG A 142 -14.89 12.39 -20.41
CA ARG A 142 -15.31 13.07 -21.65
C ARG A 142 -16.83 13.29 -21.70
N VAL A 143 -17.62 12.29 -21.35
CA VAL A 143 -19.10 12.40 -21.35
C VAL A 143 -19.57 13.44 -20.34
N ILE A 144 -19.05 13.43 -19.11
CA ILE A 144 -19.36 14.41 -18.08
C ILE A 144 -18.99 15.81 -18.57
N SER A 145 -17.77 15.98 -19.10
CA SER A 145 -17.31 17.27 -19.63
C SER A 145 -18.23 17.80 -20.75
N LEU A 146 -18.64 16.96 -21.69
CA LEU A 146 -19.59 17.33 -22.75
C LEU A 146 -20.97 17.68 -22.20
N GLN A 147 -21.47 16.94 -21.21
CA GLN A 147 -22.76 17.19 -20.60
C GLN A 147 -22.77 18.49 -19.79
N THR A 148 -21.68 18.79 -19.06
CA THR A 148 -21.50 20.08 -18.38
C THR A 148 -21.44 21.23 -19.37
N LEU A 149 -20.72 21.08 -20.49
CA LEU A 149 -20.68 22.08 -21.57
C LEU A 149 -22.06 22.33 -22.19
N LEU A 150 -22.83 21.28 -22.46
CA LEU A 150 -24.21 21.38 -22.97
C LEU A 150 -25.13 22.12 -21.99
N LEU A 151 -25.04 21.82 -20.69
CA LEU A 151 -25.81 22.51 -19.65
C LEU A 151 -25.45 24.00 -19.57
N LEU A 152 -24.16 24.34 -19.66
CA LEU A 152 -23.69 25.74 -19.68
C LEU A 152 -24.19 26.49 -20.93
N LEU A 153 -24.10 25.88 -22.12
CA LEU A 153 -24.60 26.45 -23.37
C LEU A 153 -26.12 26.64 -23.37
N ARG A 154 -26.87 25.75 -22.70
CA ARG A 154 -28.32 25.89 -22.53
C ARG A 154 -28.68 27.02 -21.56
N ARG A 155 -27.82 27.33 -20.59
CA ARG A 155 -28.03 28.42 -19.61
C ARG A 155 -27.75 29.81 -20.18
N ASN A 156 -26.80 29.96 -21.11
CA ASN A 156 -26.48 31.25 -21.75
C ASN A 156 -27.41 31.65 -22.92
N ARG A 157 -28.37 30.80 -23.30
CA ARG A 157 -29.28 31.08 -24.44
C ARG A 157 -30.58 31.81 -24.03
N TRP A 158 -30.71 32.19 -22.75
CA TRP A 158 -31.90 32.81 -22.14
C TRP A 158 -31.57 34.08 -21.34
N THR A 159 -30.53 34.80 -21.75
CA THR A 159 -30.15 36.14 -21.28
C THR A 159 -29.95 37.04 -22.48
#